data_AF-A0A845I312-F1
#
_entry.id   AF-A0A845I312-F1
#
_cell.length_a   1.000
_cell.length_b   1.000
_cell.length_c   1.000
_cell.angle_alpha   90.00
_cell.angle_beta   90.00
_cell.angle_gamma   90.00
#
_symmetry.space_group_name_H-M   'P 1'
#
loop_
_entity.id
_entity.type
_entity.pdbx_description
1 polymer ?
#
loop_
_entity_poly.entity_id
_entity_poly.type
_entity_poly.pdbx_seq_one_letter_code
_entity_poly.pdbx_strand_id
1 'polypeptide(L)'
;MADIIIATAYTNSAQDSEVKISIGDIICHIEIEKNKFSDTLPVIPSSARVENGRILYHLKLKACLTRISDGGKVANCSLKIRSNRKVDNIIIREKTNGNGELNFVLETRHSGDIELDVDNPGVTSKTFKISLKDAWYEEPFLITGYNICDEKDFSGPKVSGNGLEGKYKEDFLFGAKGVPMQGTGKSADGRYIALLQLVGGWHRNSRGAPDRVASQASTSFHYVDSAEGKYGSVTENHSIAVDITVIPPRAEVDISGLGRRFADDTGSAIRTYHLDNFLGAGDDVVKAWMHGGVNGTRRQVKYIGKKK
;
A
#
# COMPACT_ATOMS: atom_id res chain seq x y z
N MET A 1 25.49 -12.80 -26.99
CA MET A 1 25.04 -12.11 -28.22
C MET A 1 25.39 -10.64 -28.04
N ALA A 2 26.20 -10.08 -28.93
CA ALA A 2 26.50 -8.65 -28.87
C ALA A 2 25.22 -7.88 -29.26
N ASP A 3 24.74 -7.00 -28.37
CA ASP A 3 23.62 -6.12 -28.68
C ASP A 3 24.03 -5.20 -29.82
N ILE A 4 23.49 -5.44 -31.01
CA ILE A 4 23.70 -4.59 -32.18
C ILE A 4 22.88 -3.32 -31.96
N ILE A 5 23.56 -2.20 -31.73
CA ILE A 5 22.94 -0.87 -31.80
C ILE A 5 22.67 -0.59 -33.28
N ILE A 6 21.42 -0.79 -33.72
CA ILE A 6 20.98 -0.44 -35.07
C ILE A 6 20.62 1.05 -35.08
N ALA A 7 21.54 1.88 -35.58
CA ALA A 7 21.20 3.25 -35.96
C ALA A 7 20.48 3.22 -37.32
N THR A 8 19.23 3.67 -37.36
CA THR A 8 18.49 3.87 -38.62
C THR A 8 18.68 5.30 -39.08
N ALA A 9 19.29 5.50 -40.26
CA ALA A 9 19.40 6.81 -40.90
C ALA A 9 18.34 6.91 -42.02
N TYR A 10 17.55 7.98 -42.02
CA TYR A 10 16.73 8.36 -43.17
C TYR A 10 17.63 9.10 -44.15
N THR A 11 17.94 8.51 -45.31
CA THR A 11 18.75 9.18 -46.33
C THR A 11 17.87 10.14 -47.13
N ASN A 12 18.26 11.41 -47.21
CA ASN A 12 17.65 12.36 -48.15
C ASN A 12 18.04 11.97 -49.59
N SER A 13 17.17 12.25 -50.55
CA SER A 13 17.37 11.97 -51.99
C SER A 13 18.32 12.95 -52.69
N ALA A 14 19.05 13.78 -51.94
CA ALA A 14 20.01 14.74 -52.49
C ALA A 14 21.37 14.07 -52.71
N GLN A 15 21.88 14.13 -53.94
CA GLN A 15 23.29 13.87 -54.23
C GLN A 15 24.13 14.81 -53.34
N ASP A 16 25.06 14.23 -52.57
CA ASP A 16 26.00 14.88 -51.64
C ASP A 16 25.58 15.05 -50.16
N SER A 17 24.54 14.37 -49.68
CA SER A 17 24.28 14.32 -48.23
C SER A 17 25.22 13.33 -47.51
N GLU A 18 26.19 13.83 -46.75
CA GLU A 18 27.03 13.03 -45.85
C GLU A 18 26.33 12.83 -44.49
N VAL A 19 26.09 11.58 -44.09
CA VAL A 19 25.57 11.23 -42.76
C VAL A 19 26.72 10.73 -41.88
N LYS A 20 27.18 11.57 -40.94
CA LYS A 20 28.18 11.17 -39.93
C LYS A 20 27.47 10.63 -38.69
N ILE A 21 27.68 9.35 -38.41
CA ILE A 21 27.24 8.72 -37.16
C ILE A 21 28.47 8.54 -36.27
N SER A 22 28.52 9.24 -35.14
CA SER A 22 29.55 9.04 -34.12
C SER A 22 29.00 8.19 -32.98
N ILE A 23 29.58 7.01 -32.78
CA ILE A 23 29.28 6.13 -31.65
C ILE A 23 30.40 6.34 -30.62
N GLY A 24 30.04 6.59 -29.37
CA GLY A 24 31.02 6.65 -28.29
C GLY A 24 31.66 5.28 -28.07
N ASP A 25 32.97 5.22 -27.78
CA ASP A 25 33.73 3.97 -27.56
C ASP A 25 33.28 3.18 -26.33
N ILE A 26 32.40 3.74 -25.49
CA ILE A 26 31.85 3.08 -24.31
C ILE A 26 30.36 2.83 -24.51
N ILE A 27 29.89 1.60 -24.25
CA ILE A 27 28.47 1.28 -24.14
C ILE A 27 28.09 1.21 -22.66
N CYS A 28 26.95 1.80 -22.32
CA CYS A 28 26.32 1.68 -21.00
C CYS A 28 25.00 0.91 -21.10
N HIS A 29 24.90 -0.19 -20.36
CA HIS A 29 23.67 -0.95 -20.14
C HIS A 29 23.13 -0.67 -18.74
N ILE A 30 21.83 -0.46 -18.60
CA ILE A 30 21.16 -0.29 -17.30
C ILE A 30 20.24 -1.48 -17.06
N GLU A 31 20.27 -2.03 -15.86
CA GLU A 31 19.34 -3.07 -15.40
C GLU A 31 18.80 -2.77 -13.99
N ILE A 32 17.68 -3.40 -13.64
CA ILE A 32 17.10 -3.31 -12.30
C ILE A 32 17.74 -4.37 -11.41
N GLU A 33 18.25 -3.93 -10.27
CA GLU A 33 18.78 -4.84 -9.26
C GLU A 33 17.66 -5.55 -8.51
N LYS A 34 17.89 -6.82 -8.16
CA LYS A 34 16.95 -7.56 -7.33
C LYS A 34 16.87 -6.92 -5.94
N ASN A 35 15.65 -6.71 -5.47
CA ASN A 35 15.37 -6.30 -4.11
C ASN A 35 15.58 -7.47 -3.12
N LYS A 36 15.37 -7.22 -1.82
CA LYS A 36 15.55 -8.23 -0.77
C LYS A 36 14.61 -9.43 -0.86
N PHE A 37 13.57 -9.33 -1.69
CA PHE A 37 12.60 -10.40 -1.97
C PHE A 37 12.96 -11.15 -3.26
N SER A 38 14.14 -10.92 -3.83
CA SER A 38 14.60 -11.50 -5.09
C SER A 38 13.75 -11.13 -6.31
N ASP A 39 13.04 -9.99 -6.24
CA ASP A 39 12.16 -9.42 -7.28
C ASP A 39 12.75 -8.10 -7.81
N THR A 40 12.30 -7.62 -8.97
CA THR A 40 12.72 -6.35 -9.59
C THR A 40 11.74 -5.20 -9.32
N LEU A 41 10.68 -5.43 -8.54
CA LEU A 41 9.81 -4.35 -8.09
C LEU A 41 10.54 -3.37 -7.15
N PRO A 42 10.15 -2.07 -7.18
CA PRO A 42 10.62 -1.10 -6.21
C PRO A 42 10.18 -1.49 -4.79
N VAL A 43 10.89 -0.94 -3.81
CA VAL A 43 10.58 -1.10 -2.38
C VAL A 43 10.11 0.23 -1.82
N ILE A 44 9.23 0.20 -0.83
CA ILE A 44 8.86 1.33 0.02
C ILE A 44 9.72 1.19 1.28
N PRO A 45 10.75 2.04 1.47
CA PRO A 45 11.66 1.92 2.61
C PRO A 45 10.93 2.02 3.95
N SER A 46 11.41 1.29 4.95
CA SER A 46 10.84 1.26 6.31
C SER A 46 10.73 2.65 6.97
N SER A 47 11.66 3.55 6.65
CA SER A 47 11.72 4.94 7.09
C SER A 47 10.80 5.89 6.31
N ALA A 48 10.32 5.48 5.13
CA ALA A 48 9.46 6.32 4.31
C ALA A 48 8.05 6.40 4.88
N ARG A 49 7.41 7.56 4.69
CA ARG A 49 5.99 7.77 4.99
C ARG A 49 5.28 8.28 3.75
N VAL A 50 3.96 8.18 3.77
CA VAL A 50 3.06 8.74 2.77
C VAL A 50 3.15 10.26 2.83
N GLU A 51 3.37 10.88 1.67
CA GLU A 51 3.34 12.33 1.52
C GLU A 51 2.40 12.67 0.37
N ASN A 52 1.50 13.64 0.57
CA ASN A 52 0.50 14.05 -0.42
C ASN A 52 -0.29 12.85 -0.99
N GLY A 53 -0.58 11.86 -0.14
CA GLY A 53 -1.30 10.64 -0.51
C GLY A 53 -0.54 9.65 -1.38
N ARG A 54 0.79 9.77 -1.49
CA ARG A 54 1.66 8.93 -2.33
C ARG A 54 2.77 8.25 -1.51
N ILE A 55 3.03 6.99 -1.84
CA ILE A 55 4.18 6.23 -1.33
C ILE A 55 5.49 6.68 -2.00
N LEU A 56 6.63 6.30 -1.44
CA LEU A 56 7.93 6.45 -2.08
C LEU A 56 8.29 5.15 -2.80
N TYR A 57 8.48 5.21 -4.11
CA TYR A 57 9.11 4.15 -4.87
C TYR A 57 10.62 4.33 -4.79
N HIS A 58 11.32 3.36 -4.19
CA HIS A 58 12.76 3.29 -4.13
C HIS A 58 13.23 2.10 -4.99
N LEU A 59 13.82 2.39 -6.15
CA LEU A 59 14.26 1.38 -7.11
C LEU A 59 15.78 1.39 -7.24
N LYS A 60 16.41 0.24 -6.96
CA LYS A 60 17.85 0.06 -7.15
C LYS A 60 18.14 -0.39 -8.58
N LEU A 61 19.09 0.27 -9.20
CA LEU A 61 19.49 0.06 -10.58
C LEU A 61 21.00 -0.11 -10.66
N LYS A 62 21.47 -0.82 -11.67
CA LYS A 62 22.90 -0.99 -11.96
C LYS A 62 23.18 -0.56 -13.39
N ALA A 63 24.21 0.24 -13.55
CA ALA A 63 24.78 0.59 -14.85
C ALA A 63 26.08 -0.20 -15.06
N CYS A 64 26.24 -0.77 -16.24
CA CYS A 64 27.38 -1.58 -16.66
C CYS A 64 28.04 -0.96 -17.89
N LEU A 65 29.32 -0.61 -17.77
CA LEU A 65 30.09 0.01 -18.85
C LEU A 65 31.10 -0.96 -19.45
N THR A 66 31.06 -1.07 -20.78
CA THR A 66 31.99 -1.86 -21.57
C THR A 66 32.54 -1.04 -22.73
N ARG A 67 33.83 -1.16 -23.00
CA ARG A 67 34.47 -0.58 -24.18
C ARG A 67 34.09 -1.40 -25.42
N ILE A 68 33.77 -0.73 -26.52
CA ILE A 68 33.36 -1.37 -27.78
C ILE A 68 34.54 -2.09 -28.43
N SER A 69 35.72 -1.48 -28.40
CA SER A 69 36.89 -1.96 -29.14
C SER A 69 37.41 -3.33 -28.68
N ASP A 70 37.36 -3.62 -27.38
CA ASP A 70 37.94 -4.85 -26.80
C ASP A 70 37.00 -5.59 -25.83
N GLY A 71 35.79 -5.07 -25.57
CA GLY A 71 34.87 -5.62 -24.58
C GLY A 71 35.30 -5.40 -23.12
N GLY A 72 36.37 -4.63 -22.89
CA GLY A 72 36.95 -4.36 -21.59
C GLY A 72 35.99 -3.59 -20.67
N LYS A 73 36.05 -3.90 -19.37
CA LYS A 73 35.25 -3.19 -18.36
C LYS A 73 35.83 -1.80 -18.08
N VAL A 74 34.96 -0.80 -17.94
CA VAL A 74 35.39 0.60 -17.76
C VAL A 74 35.22 1.05 -16.31
N ALA A 75 36.30 1.05 -15.55
CA ALA A 75 36.34 1.48 -14.15
C ALA A 75 36.52 3.00 -13.98
N ASN A 76 36.23 3.52 -12.78
CA ASN A 76 36.43 4.91 -12.36
C ASN A 76 35.73 5.95 -13.26
N CYS A 77 34.63 5.58 -13.91
CA CYS A 77 33.81 6.47 -14.73
C CYS A 77 32.62 7.00 -13.93
N SER A 78 32.35 8.31 -14.02
CA SER A 78 31.16 8.94 -13.44
C SER A 78 30.06 9.01 -14.49
N LEU A 79 28.86 8.54 -14.14
CA LEU A 79 27.68 8.65 -15.01
C LEU A 79 26.77 9.81 -14.59
N LYS A 80 26.16 10.45 -15.58
CA LYS A 80 25.10 11.42 -15.45
C LYS A 80 23.86 10.83 -16.10
N ILE A 81 22.95 10.33 -15.26
CA ILE A 81 21.70 9.71 -15.70
C ILE A 81 20.57 10.70 -15.41
N ARG A 82 19.65 10.87 -16.37
CA ARG A 82 18.51 11.79 -16.27
C ARG A 82 17.21 11.03 -16.48
N SER A 83 16.20 11.34 -15.67
CA SER A 83 14.81 10.96 -15.94
C SER A 83 14.15 11.97 -16.88
N ASN A 84 13.24 11.49 -17.72
CA ASN A 84 12.34 12.35 -18.49
C ASN A 84 11.36 13.15 -17.61
N ARG A 85 11.23 12.82 -16.31
CA ARG A 85 10.38 13.52 -15.34
C ARG A 85 11.23 14.33 -14.37
N LYS A 86 10.93 15.62 -14.23
CA LYS A 86 11.64 16.53 -13.31
C LYS A 86 11.46 16.21 -11.82
N VAL A 87 10.42 15.45 -11.47
CA VAL A 87 10.09 15.11 -10.08
C VAL A 87 10.87 13.90 -9.56
N ASP A 88 11.53 13.16 -10.44
CA ASP A 88 12.29 11.97 -10.07
C ASP A 88 13.67 12.37 -9.56
N ASN A 89 14.13 11.68 -8.51
CA ASN A 89 15.44 11.87 -7.92
C ASN A 89 16.35 10.70 -8.26
N ILE A 90 17.45 10.98 -8.96
CA ILE A 90 18.48 9.99 -9.30
C ILE A 90 19.67 10.20 -8.36
N ILE A 91 19.97 9.19 -7.55
CA ILE A 91 21.03 9.23 -6.55
C ILE A 91 22.18 8.35 -7.02
N ILE A 92 23.28 8.98 -7.43
CA ILE A 92 24.54 8.34 -7.80
C ILE A 92 25.61 8.82 -6.81
N ARG A 93 26.25 7.90 -6.09
CA ARG A 93 27.24 8.25 -5.05
C ARG A 93 28.67 7.85 -5.40
N GLU A 94 28.82 6.94 -6.35
CA GLU A 94 30.09 6.30 -6.64
C GLU A 94 30.40 6.42 -8.14
N LYS A 95 31.59 5.95 -8.51
CA LYS A 95 32.01 5.74 -9.89
C LYS A 95 31.94 4.26 -10.20
N THR A 96 32.05 3.89 -11.48
CA THR A 96 32.15 2.46 -11.82
C THR A 96 33.32 1.78 -11.12
N ASN A 97 33.08 0.57 -10.62
CA ASN A 97 34.10 -0.26 -9.96
C ASN A 97 35.01 -0.96 -11.01
N GLY A 98 35.90 -1.85 -10.55
CA GLY A 98 36.79 -2.63 -11.42
C GLY A 98 36.07 -3.52 -12.46
N ASN A 99 34.81 -3.89 -12.21
CA ASN A 99 33.97 -4.64 -13.14
C ASN A 99 33.22 -3.74 -14.14
N GLY A 100 33.43 -2.42 -14.07
CA GLY A 100 32.71 -1.44 -14.88
C GLY A 100 31.27 -1.23 -14.41
N GLU A 101 30.96 -1.55 -13.16
CA GLU A 101 29.60 -1.51 -12.62
C GLU A 101 29.43 -0.33 -11.66
N LEU A 102 28.26 0.30 -11.71
CA LEU A 102 27.84 1.37 -10.81
C LEU A 102 26.41 1.10 -10.35
N ASN A 103 26.19 1.06 -9.04
CA ASN A 103 24.83 1.03 -8.47
C ASN A 103 24.32 2.44 -8.23
N PHE A 104 23.04 2.66 -8.53
CA PHE A 104 22.36 3.91 -8.28
C PHE A 104 20.90 3.69 -7.90
N VAL A 105 20.25 4.72 -7.39
CA VAL A 105 18.86 4.66 -6.93
C VAL A 105 18.02 5.67 -7.68
N LEU A 106 16.85 5.23 -8.14
CA LEU A 106 15.75 6.08 -8.57
C LEU A 106 14.73 6.17 -7.43
N GLU A 107 14.48 7.38 -6.94
CA GLU A 107 13.44 7.68 -5.96
C GLU A 107 12.38 8.60 -6.56
N THR A 108 11.11 8.23 -6.41
CA THR A 108 9.99 9.08 -6.82
C THR A 108 8.72 8.72 -6.06
N ARG A 109 7.82 9.68 -5.92
CA ARG A 109 6.47 9.44 -5.40
C ARG A 109 5.42 9.28 -6.51
N HIS A 110 5.83 9.38 -7.77
CA HIS A 110 4.94 9.35 -8.93
C HIS A 110 5.00 8.00 -9.65
N SER A 111 3.85 7.34 -9.78
CA SER A 111 3.71 6.11 -10.57
C SER A 111 3.75 6.38 -12.09
N GLY A 112 3.72 5.30 -12.89
CA GLY A 112 3.71 5.30 -14.35
C GLY A 112 5.08 5.11 -15.01
N ASP A 113 5.14 5.38 -16.31
CA ASP A 113 6.31 5.11 -17.15
C ASP A 113 7.40 6.19 -17.10
N ILE A 114 8.63 5.75 -16.85
CA ILE A 114 9.85 6.57 -16.73
C ILE A 114 10.82 6.16 -17.83
N GLU A 115 11.48 7.14 -18.41
CA GLU A 115 12.58 6.94 -19.34
C GLU A 115 13.85 7.54 -18.75
N LEU A 116 14.92 6.74 -18.70
CA LEU A 116 16.23 7.13 -18.22
C LEU A 116 17.23 7.21 -19.38
N ASP A 117 17.91 8.34 -19.48
CA ASP A 117 18.94 8.60 -20.49
C ASP A 117 20.29 8.89 -19.83
N VAL A 118 21.36 8.36 -20.44
CA VAL A 118 22.75 8.62 -20.03
C VAL A 118 23.29 9.81 -20.82
N ASP A 119 23.67 10.88 -20.12
CA ASP A 119 24.16 12.14 -20.67
C ASP A 119 25.67 12.30 -20.45
N ASN A 120 26.44 11.32 -20.93
CA ASN A 120 27.89 11.31 -20.82
C ASN A 120 28.53 11.36 -22.21
N PRO A 121 29.38 12.37 -22.50
CA PRO A 121 30.17 12.39 -23.72
C PRO A 121 31.00 11.12 -23.86
N GLY A 122 30.99 10.52 -25.06
CA GLY A 122 31.72 9.28 -25.36
C GLY A 122 31.08 7.99 -24.83
N VAL A 123 29.94 8.08 -24.14
CA VAL A 123 29.14 6.92 -23.73
C VAL A 123 27.88 6.84 -24.57
N THR A 124 27.68 5.69 -25.22
CA THR A 124 26.47 5.36 -25.94
C THR A 124 25.57 4.52 -25.04
N SER A 125 24.29 4.89 -24.91
CA SER A 125 23.31 4.11 -24.16
C SER A 125 21.95 4.17 -24.84
N LYS A 126 21.17 3.10 -24.72
CA LYS A 126 19.77 3.08 -25.11
C LYS A 126 18.93 3.63 -23.96
N THR A 127 17.93 4.45 -24.27
CA THR A 127 16.93 4.89 -23.29
C THR A 127 16.36 3.68 -22.54
N PHE A 128 16.53 3.69 -21.22
CA PHE A 128 16.05 2.62 -20.35
C PHE A 128 14.65 2.95 -19.85
N LYS A 129 13.69 2.05 -20.07
CA LYS A 129 12.28 2.29 -19.74
C LYS A 129 11.85 1.47 -18.52
N ILE A 130 11.16 2.13 -17.59
CA ILE A 130 10.68 1.55 -16.33
C ILE A 130 9.20 1.90 -16.19
N SER A 131 8.37 1.00 -15.66
CA SER A 131 6.99 1.32 -15.27
C SER A 131 6.81 1.10 -13.77
N LEU A 132 6.45 2.16 -13.04
CA LEU A 132 6.22 2.09 -11.59
C LEU A 132 4.74 1.97 -11.30
N LYS A 133 4.31 0.83 -10.79
CA LYS A 133 2.91 0.60 -10.39
C LYS A 133 2.87 0.02 -8.99
N ASP A 134 3.41 -1.19 -8.86
CA ASP A 134 3.45 -1.95 -7.63
C ASP A 134 4.75 -1.67 -6.87
N ALA A 135 4.73 -1.81 -5.55
CA ALA A 135 5.93 -1.75 -4.72
C ALA A 135 5.79 -2.63 -3.48
N TRP A 136 6.89 -3.24 -3.05
CA TRP A 136 6.90 -4.00 -1.79
C TRP A 136 7.13 -3.07 -0.61
N TYR A 137 6.34 -3.19 0.46
CA TYR A 137 6.76 -2.62 1.73
C TYR A 137 7.96 -3.39 2.26
N GLU A 138 8.99 -2.65 2.70
CA GLU A 138 10.18 -3.27 3.27
C GLU A 138 9.83 -4.06 4.53
N GLU A 139 9.04 -3.48 5.43
CA GLU A 139 8.63 -4.13 6.68
C GLU A 139 7.37 -4.98 6.50
N PRO A 140 7.31 -6.17 7.11
CA PRO A 140 6.08 -6.95 7.18
C PRO A 140 5.11 -6.34 8.19
N PHE A 141 3.82 -6.43 7.90
CA PHE A 141 2.75 -5.87 8.73
C PHE A 141 2.25 -6.92 9.72
N LEU A 142 2.07 -6.53 10.99
CA LEU A 142 1.24 -7.29 11.93
C LEU A 142 -0.19 -7.31 11.39
N ILE A 143 -0.80 -8.50 11.35
CA ILE A 143 -2.16 -8.69 10.86
C ILE A 143 -3.08 -9.06 12.01
N THR A 144 -4.12 -8.27 12.25
CA THR A 144 -5.23 -8.57 13.15
C THR A 144 -6.57 -8.57 12.40
N GLY A 145 -7.66 -8.82 13.11
CA GLY A 145 -9.01 -8.65 12.56
C GLY A 145 -9.94 -7.89 13.50
N TYR A 146 -10.86 -7.14 12.91
CA TYR A 146 -11.95 -6.47 13.62
C TYR A 146 -13.30 -6.83 13.02
N ASN A 147 -14.35 -6.76 13.83
CA ASN A 147 -15.71 -7.12 13.47
C ASN A 147 -16.70 -6.09 14.01
N ILE A 148 -17.90 -6.09 13.46
CA ILE A 148 -19.06 -5.47 14.10
C ILE A 148 -19.82 -6.53 14.92
N CYS A 149 -20.65 -6.08 15.87
CA CYS A 149 -21.50 -7.00 16.62
C CYS A 149 -22.67 -7.53 15.76
N ASP A 150 -23.09 -8.78 15.98
CA ASP A 150 -24.34 -9.33 15.44
C ASP A 150 -25.31 -9.53 16.61
N GLU A 151 -26.55 -9.04 16.52
CA GLU A 151 -27.58 -9.18 17.55
C GLU A 151 -27.80 -10.65 17.96
N LYS A 152 -27.57 -11.61 17.05
CA LYS A 152 -27.70 -13.04 17.35
C LYS A 152 -26.83 -13.48 18.51
N ASP A 153 -25.67 -12.87 18.69
CA ASP A 153 -24.70 -13.22 19.75
C ASP A 153 -25.06 -12.67 21.12
N PHE A 154 -26.03 -11.74 21.18
CA PHE A 154 -26.43 -11.09 22.42
C PHE A 154 -27.60 -11.81 23.08
N SER A 155 -27.88 -11.47 24.34
CA SER A 155 -29.01 -11.99 25.10
C SER A 155 -29.82 -10.84 25.73
N GLY A 156 -30.92 -11.18 26.41
CA GLY A 156 -31.77 -10.22 27.10
C GLY A 156 -33.07 -9.87 26.36
N PRO A 157 -33.93 -9.07 27.00
CA PRO A 157 -35.21 -8.66 26.43
C PRO A 157 -35.00 -7.77 25.21
N LYS A 158 -35.97 -7.78 24.29
CA LYS A 158 -36.00 -6.82 23.19
C LYS A 158 -36.58 -5.49 23.66
N VAL A 159 -35.81 -4.42 23.49
CA VAL A 159 -36.15 -3.05 23.91
C VAL A 159 -36.16 -2.11 22.72
N SER A 160 -36.85 -0.98 22.86
CA SER A 160 -36.81 0.11 21.87
C SER A 160 -35.52 0.91 22.06
N GLY A 161 -34.85 1.24 20.96
CA GLY A 161 -33.75 2.19 20.93
C GLY A 161 -34.23 3.53 20.40
N ASN A 162 -33.77 4.64 20.98
CA ASN A 162 -34.10 5.96 20.45
C ASN A 162 -33.59 6.10 19.01
N GLY A 163 -34.46 6.54 18.10
CA GLY A 163 -34.14 6.66 16.67
C GLY A 163 -34.34 5.37 15.86
N LEU A 164 -34.85 4.29 16.47
CA LEU A 164 -35.18 3.04 15.80
C LEU A 164 -36.68 2.74 15.91
N GLU A 165 -37.25 2.21 14.84
CA GLU A 165 -38.65 1.76 14.82
C GLU A 165 -38.79 0.33 15.38
N GLY A 166 -37.74 -0.49 15.25
CA GLY A 166 -37.70 -1.88 15.73
C GLY A 166 -37.35 -2.02 17.22
N LYS A 167 -37.54 -3.23 17.74
CA LYS A 167 -37.03 -3.65 19.05
C LYS A 167 -35.90 -4.67 18.89
N TYR A 168 -34.84 -4.49 19.66
CA TYR A 168 -33.62 -5.27 19.58
C TYR A 168 -33.16 -5.69 20.96
N LYS A 169 -32.35 -6.75 21.06
CA LYS A 169 -31.81 -7.21 22.35
C LYS A 169 -31.10 -6.05 23.08
N GLU A 170 -31.43 -5.87 24.35
CA GLU A 170 -30.93 -4.75 25.16
C GLU A 170 -29.40 -4.69 25.18
N ASP A 171 -28.73 -5.83 25.37
CA ASP A 171 -27.27 -5.90 25.43
C ASP A 171 -26.62 -5.60 24.08
N PHE A 172 -27.31 -5.88 22.96
CA PHE A 172 -26.85 -5.50 21.62
C PHE A 172 -26.89 -3.98 21.42
N LEU A 173 -27.94 -3.29 21.89
CA LEU A 173 -28.03 -1.83 21.75
C LEU A 173 -27.22 -1.07 22.79
N PHE A 174 -27.12 -1.58 24.02
CA PHE A 174 -26.67 -0.77 25.16
C PHE A 174 -25.50 -1.37 25.93
N GLY A 175 -25.10 -2.61 25.64
CA GLY A 175 -23.99 -3.29 26.28
C GLY A 175 -22.63 -2.78 25.81
N ALA A 176 -21.60 -2.93 26.65
CA ALA A 176 -20.22 -2.58 26.35
C ALA A 176 -19.52 -3.49 25.32
N LYS A 177 -20.25 -4.47 24.76
CA LYS A 177 -19.84 -5.27 23.62
C LYS A 177 -20.69 -5.03 22.36
N GLY A 178 -21.81 -4.31 22.52
CA GLY A 178 -22.79 -4.07 21.47
C GLY A 178 -22.45 -2.86 20.59
N VAL A 179 -23.48 -2.31 19.94
CA VAL A 179 -23.39 -1.19 18.99
C VAL A 179 -22.60 0.01 19.55
N PRO A 180 -22.75 0.44 20.82
CA PRO A 180 -22.05 1.62 21.30
C PRO A 180 -20.53 1.45 21.42
N MET A 181 -20.05 0.20 21.55
CA MET A 181 -18.61 -0.10 21.58
C MET A 181 -18.06 -0.31 20.17
N GLN A 182 -18.78 -1.08 19.34
CA GLN A 182 -18.32 -1.43 17.99
C GLN A 182 -18.62 -0.33 16.96
N GLY A 183 -19.40 0.68 17.32
CA GLY A 183 -19.88 1.75 16.44
C GLY A 183 -21.07 1.33 15.56
N THR A 184 -21.03 0.13 15.01
CA THR A 184 -22.11 -0.46 14.21
C THR A 184 -22.39 -1.90 14.65
N GLY A 185 -23.62 -2.37 14.45
CA GLY A 185 -24.01 -3.77 14.59
C GLY A 185 -25.03 -4.19 13.55
N LYS A 186 -25.14 -5.51 13.33
CA LYS A 186 -26.11 -6.12 12.43
C LYS A 186 -27.23 -6.75 13.25
N SER A 187 -28.48 -6.37 13.01
CA SER A 187 -29.63 -6.96 13.69
C SER A 187 -30.00 -8.34 13.11
N ALA A 188 -30.82 -9.09 13.84
CA ALA A 188 -31.24 -10.43 13.46
C ALA A 188 -32.03 -10.49 12.13
N ASP A 189 -32.67 -9.38 11.74
CA ASP A 189 -33.35 -9.18 10.45
C ASP A 189 -32.41 -8.66 9.34
N GLY A 190 -31.11 -8.53 9.62
CA GLY A 190 -30.08 -8.19 8.65
C GLY A 190 -29.83 -6.70 8.45
N ARG A 191 -30.53 -5.80 9.16
CA ARG A 191 -30.30 -4.35 9.08
C ARG A 191 -29.03 -3.95 9.83
N TYR A 192 -28.36 -2.90 9.37
CA TYR A 192 -27.24 -2.31 10.09
C TYR A 192 -27.73 -1.14 10.94
N ILE A 193 -27.24 -1.10 12.18
CA ILE A 193 -27.61 -0.10 13.19
C ILE A 193 -26.32 0.52 13.71
N ALA A 194 -26.20 1.85 13.57
CA ALA A 194 -25.06 2.60 14.04
C ALA A 194 -25.42 3.47 15.24
N LEU A 195 -24.44 3.67 16.13
CA LEU A 195 -24.54 4.64 17.21
C LEU A 195 -24.61 6.06 16.63
N LEU A 196 -25.69 6.79 16.92
CA LEU A 196 -25.79 8.21 16.57
C LEU A 196 -25.18 9.09 17.65
N GLN A 197 -25.50 8.79 18.91
CA GLN A 197 -25.08 9.61 20.04
C GLN A 197 -24.97 8.75 21.30
N LEU A 198 -23.85 8.93 22.01
CA LEU A 198 -23.64 8.39 23.36
C LEU A 198 -23.53 9.56 24.34
N VAL A 199 -24.49 9.67 25.26
CA VAL A 199 -24.52 10.72 26.29
C VAL A 199 -24.21 10.10 27.66
N GLY A 200 -23.34 10.75 28.43
CA GLY A 200 -22.94 10.31 29.77
C GLY A 200 -21.85 9.24 29.81
N GLY A 201 -21.43 8.72 28.66
CA GLY A 201 -20.34 7.74 28.56
C GLY A 201 -20.74 6.33 29.04
N TRP A 202 -19.80 5.65 29.69
CA TRP A 202 -19.95 4.26 30.12
C TRP A 202 -20.29 4.17 31.62
N HIS A 203 -21.30 3.37 31.95
CA HIS A 203 -21.41 2.80 33.28
C HIS A 203 -20.25 1.82 33.49
N ARG A 204 -19.75 1.75 34.73
CA ARG A 204 -18.66 0.84 35.11
C ARG A 204 -19.16 -0.14 36.15
N ASN A 205 -18.87 -1.43 35.95
CA ASN A 205 -19.19 -2.46 36.92
C ASN A 205 -18.34 -2.32 38.20
N SER A 206 -18.55 -3.20 39.18
CA SER A 206 -17.82 -3.21 40.45
C SER A 206 -16.31 -3.40 40.33
N ARG A 207 -15.81 -3.86 39.18
CA ARG A 207 -14.38 -3.99 38.87
C ARG A 207 -13.82 -2.77 38.11
N GLY A 208 -14.64 -1.73 37.93
CA GLY A 208 -14.27 -0.53 37.20
C GLY A 208 -14.27 -0.68 35.67
N ALA A 209 -14.70 -1.82 35.12
CA ALA A 209 -14.74 -2.04 33.67
C ALA A 209 -16.08 -1.58 33.07
N PRO A 210 -16.09 -1.00 31.86
CA PRO A 210 -17.33 -0.70 31.14
C PRO A 210 -18.19 -1.95 30.96
N ASP A 211 -19.48 -1.85 31.25
CA ASP A 211 -20.46 -2.95 31.07
C ASP A 211 -21.67 -2.55 30.22
N ARG A 212 -22.12 -1.29 30.31
CA ARG A 212 -23.21 -0.72 29.49
C ARG A 212 -23.12 0.79 29.40
N VAL A 213 -23.89 1.39 28.50
CA VAL A 213 -24.02 2.87 28.43
C VAL A 213 -24.56 3.44 29.75
N ALA A 214 -24.12 4.64 30.12
CA ALA A 214 -24.56 5.29 31.35
C ALA A 214 -26.04 5.72 31.34
N SER A 215 -26.57 6.08 30.16
CA SER A 215 -27.97 6.45 29.98
C SER A 215 -28.54 5.83 28.70
N GLN A 216 -29.42 4.83 28.84
CA GLN A 216 -30.15 4.29 27.68
C GLN A 216 -31.11 5.34 27.09
N ALA A 217 -31.78 6.12 27.95
CA ALA A 217 -32.75 7.14 27.54
C ALA A 217 -32.15 8.28 26.72
N SER A 218 -30.84 8.53 26.86
CA SER A 218 -30.11 9.58 26.13
C SER A 218 -29.16 9.03 25.07
N THR A 219 -29.10 7.70 24.91
CA THR A 219 -28.35 7.06 23.82
C THR A 219 -29.29 6.87 22.64
N SER A 220 -28.82 7.19 21.43
CA SER A 220 -29.63 7.07 20.22
C SER A 220 -28.86 6.41 19.07
N PHE A 221 -29.62 5.84 18.15
CA PHE A 221 -29.14 5.05 17.03
C PHE A 221 -29.85 5.49 15.75
N HIS A 222 -29.36 5.02 14.62
CA HIS A 222 -30.04 5.15 13.35
C HIS A 222 -29.73 3.93 12.48
N TYR A 223 -30.58 3.67 11.49
CA TYR A 223 -30.30 2.68 10.46
C TYR A 223 -29.24 3.23 9.50
N VAL A 224 -28.35 2.34 9.07
CA VAL A 224 -27.36 2.59 8.04
C VAL A 224 -27.43 1.47 6.99
N ASP A 225 -26.97 1.75 5.79
CA ASP A 225 -27.00 0.77 4.69
C ASP A 225 -25.93 -0.33 4.87
N SER A 226 -24.83 0.00 5.55
CA SER A 226 -23.68 -0.87 5.77
C SER A 226 -22.87 -0.48 7.00
N ALA A 227 -21.93 -1.34 7.39
CA ALA A 227 -20.86 -0.94 8.30
C ALA A 227 -19.97 0.10 7.62
N GLU A 228 -19.67 1.20 8.34
CA GLU A 228 -18.90 2.32 7.82
C GLU A 228 -17.52 2.38 8.46
N GLY A 229 -16.49 2.45 7.62
CA GLY A 229 -15.15 2.84 8.01
C GLY A 229 -14.90 4.33 7.77
N LYS A 230 -13.68 4.78 8.05
CA LYS A 230 -13.31 6.19 7.91
C LYS A 230 -13.42 6.73 6.48
N TYR A 231 -13.23 5.89 5.46
CA TYR A 231 -13.16 6.31 4.05
C TYR A 231 -14.28 5.75 3.17
N GLY A 232 -15.26 5.08 3.78
CA GLY A 232 -16.45 4.52 3.14
C GLY A 232 -16.88 3.21 3.80
N SER A 233 -17.86 2.55 3.20
CA SER A 233 -18.40 1.28 3.67
C SER A 233 -17.33 0.18 3.71
N VAL A 234 -17.32 -0.60 4.79
CA VAL A 234 -16.38 -1.72 4.96
C VAL A 234 -17.06 -3.04 4.60
N THR A 235 -16.36 -3.86 3.83
CA THR A 235 -16.87 -5.14 3.33
C THR A 235 -15.96 -6.29 3.74
N GLU A 236 -16.57 -7.41 4.13
CA GLU A 236 -15.88 -8.64 4.52
C GLU A 236 -14.91 -9.09 3.43
N ASN A 237 -13.71 -9.54 3.83
CA ASN A 237 -12.66 -9.99 2.91
C ASN A 237 -12.21 -8.94 1.87
N HIS A 238 -12.55 -7.67 2.07
CA HIS A 238 -12.21 -6.56 1.17
C HIS A 238 -11.51 -5.46 1.95
N SER A 239 -12.11 -4.98 3.04
CA SER A 239 -11.67 -3.77 3.71
C SER A 239 -10.68 -4.05 4.84
N ILE A 240 -9.71 -3.15 5.01
CA ILE A 240 -8.73 -3.14 6.09
C ILE A 240 -8.67 -1.76 6.74
N ALA A 241 -8.46 -1.73 8.06
CA ALA A 241 -8.05 -0.53 8.76
C ALA A 241 -6.51 -0.42 8.72
N VAL A 242 -6.02 0.78 8.44
CA VAL A 242 -4.57 1.03 8.24
C VAL A 242 -4.08 2.27 9.00
N ASP A 243 -2.76 2.37 9.18
CA ASP A 243 -2.09 3.65 9.43
C ASP A 243 -1.89 4.41 8.11
N ILE A 244 -2.58 5.54 7.98
CA ILE A 244 -2.57 6.34 6.75
C ILE A 244 -1.25 7.05 6.44
N THR A 245 -0.35 7.11 7.44
CA THR A 245 1.01 7.61 7.23
C THR A 245 1.90 6.57 6.56
N VAL A 246 1.46 5.31 6.48
CA VAL A 246 2.18 4.20 5.82
C VAL A 246 1.47 3.76 4.55
N ILE A 247 0.16 3.51 4.60
CA ILE A 247 -0.66 3.11 3.45
C ILE A 247 -1.64 4.25 3.13
N PRO A 248 -1.61 4.86 1.94
CA PRO A 248 -2.54 5.92 1.60
C PRO A 248 -4.01 5.48 1.71
N PRO A 249 -4.95 6.39 2.09
CA PRO A 249 -6.38 6.07 2.09
C PRO A 249 -6.86 5.57 0.72
N ARG A 250 -7.74 4.57 0.74
CA ARG A 250 -8.31 3.87 -0.44
C ARG A 250 -7.29 3.19 -1.34
N ALA A 251 -6.09 2.94 -0.84
CA ALA A 251 -5.11 2.11 -1.56
C ALA A 251 -5.51 0.63 -1.56
N GLU A 252 -5.21 -0.04 -2.66
CA GLU A 252 -5.23 -1.48 -2.81
C GLU A 252 -3.86 -2.04 -2.43
N VAL A 253 -3.87 -3.08 -1.60
CA VAL A 253 -2.68 -3.85 -1.21
C VAL A 253 -2.94 -5.34 -1.42
N ASP A 254 -1.89 -6.10 -1.70
CA ASP A 254 -1.91 -7.56 -1.71
C ASP A 254 -1.13 -8.08 -0.50
N ILE A 255 -1.80 -8.83 0.37
CA ILE A 255 -1.27 -9.31 1.66
C ILE A 255 -1.04 -10.81 1.55
N SER A 256 0.21 -11.23 1.78
CA SER A 256 0.57 -12.66 1.74
C SER A 256 -0.31 -13.49 2.67
N GLY A 257 -1.04 -14.46 2.11
CA GLY A 257 -1.96 -15.34 2.85
C GLY A 257 -3.40 -14.84 3.00
N LEU A 258 -3.72 -13.59 2.62
CA LEU A 258 -5.09 -13.05 2.63
C LEU A 258 -5.55 -12.59 1.24
N GLY A 259 -4.62 -12.22 0.37
CA GLY A 259 -4.88 -11.63 -0.94
C GLY A 259 -5.14 -10.13 -0.87
N ARG A 260 -5.91 -9.64 -1.84
CA ARG A 260 -6.15 -8.20 -2.05
C ARG A 260 -7.09 -7.60 -1.01
N ARG A 261 -6.72 -6.42 -0.50
CA ARG A 261 -7.51 -5.63 0.45
C ARG A 261 -7.41 -4.13 0.15
N PHE A 262 -8.35 -3.36 0.69
CA PHE A 262 -8.49 -1.93 0.46
C PHE A 262 -8.47 -1.15 1.78
N ALA A 263 -7.65 -0.10 1.83
CA ALA A 263 -7.50 0.81 2.97
C ALA A 263 -8.71 1.74 3.14
N ASP A 264 -9.85 1.14 3.50
CA ASP A 264 -11.15 1.83 3.63
C ASP A 264 -11.39 2.38 5.04
N ASP A 265 -10.55 2.00 6.01
CA ASP A 265 -10.72 2.39 7.40
C ASP A 265 -9.40 2.75 8.12
N THR A 266 -9.51 3.24 9.35
CA THR A 266 -8.39 3.48 10.28
C THR A 266 -8.81 3.20 11.72
N GLY A 267 -7.86 2.83 12.56
CA GLY A 267 -8.09 2.60 13.98
C GLY A 267 -7.03 3.28 14.84
N SER A 268 -7.39 3.70 16.05
CA SER A 268 -6.47 4.39 16.96
C SER A 268 -5.29 3.52 17.41
N ALA A 269 -5.48 2.19 17.47
CA ALA A 269 -4.47 1.19 17.76
C ALA A 269 -3.70 0.70 16.51
N ILE A 270 -4.15 1.10 15.32
CA ILE A 270 -3.53 0.70 14.05
C ILE A 270 -2.48 1.75 13.70
N ARG A 271 -1.22 1.42 14.03
CA ARG A 271 -0.07 2.32 13.91
C ARG A 271 1.08 1.62 13.19
N THR A 272 1.79 2.37 12.36
CA THR A 272 2.95 1.92 11.58
C THR A 272 2.62 0.69 10.71
N TYR A 273 3.36 -0.40 10.85
CA TYR A 273 3.21 -1.65 10.10
C TYR A 273 2.22 -2.59 10.81
N HIS A 274 0.98 -2.13 10.97
CA HIS A 274 -0.15 -2.87 11.54
C HIS A 274 -1.36 -2.72 10.61
N LEU A 275 -2.05 -3.83 10.34
CA LEU A 275 -3.27 -3.91 9.54
C LEU A 275 -4.34 -4.67 10.31
N ASP A 276 -5.57 -4.17 10.24
CA ASP A 276 -6.73 -4.85 10.79
C ASP A 276 -7.69 -5.26 9.68
N ASN A 277 -7.92 -6.55 9.49
CA ASN A 277 -8.81 -7.05 8.44
C ASN A 277 -10.26 -7.05 8.91
N PHE A 278 -11.17 -6.47 8.13
CA PHE A 278 -12.58 -6.50 8.46
C PHE A 278 -13.14 -7.91 8.24
N LEU A 279 -13.65 -8.49 9.33
CA LEU A 279 -14.10 -9.88 9.38
C LEU A 279 -15.59 -10.04 9.07
N GLY A 280 -16.39 -8.99 9.33
CA GLY A 280 -17.83 -9.05 9.23
C GLY A 280 -18.55 -8.88 10.55
N ALA A 281 -19.71 -9.51 10.66
CA ALA A 281 -20.56 -9.43 11.84
C ALA A 281 -20.49 -10.70 12.70
N GLY A 282 -20.34 -10.51 14.00
CA GLY A 282 -20.57 -11.52 15.03
C GLY A 282 -19.36 -12.35 15.48
N ASP A 283 -19.59 -13.18 16.49
CA ASP A 283 -18.55 -13.98 17.15
C ASP A 283 -18.01 -15.11 16.26
N ASP A 284 -18.82 -15.62 15.34
CA ASP A 284 -18.43 -16.76 14.50
C ASP A 284 -17.35 -16.39 13.49
N VAL A 285 -17.40 -15.18 12.91
CA VAL A 285 -16.32 -14.69 12.02
C VAL A 285 -15.02 -14.47 12.80
N VAL A 286 -15.10 -14.05 14.06
CA VAL A 286 -13.94 -13.91 14.94
C VAL A 286 -13.34 -15.28 15.28
N LYS A 287 -14.15 -16.26 15.66
CA LYS A 287 -13.68 -17.63 15.92
C LYS A 287 -13.00 -18.23 14.69
N ALA A 288 -13.61 -18.09 13.51
CA ALA A 288 -13.02 -18.56 12.26
C ALA A 288 -11.66 -17.89 11.99
N TRP A 289 -11.57 -16.57 12.20
CA TRP A 289 -10.35 -15.81 12.04
C TRP A 289 -9.22 -16.25 12.98
N MET A 290 -9.55 -16.47 14.25
CA MET A 290 -8.59 -16.95 15.26
C MET A 290 -8.03 -18.33 14.92
N HIS A 291 -8.81 -19.21 14.30
CA HIS A 291 -8.37 -20.54 13.88
C HIS A 291 -7.68 -20.56 12.49
N GLY A 292 -7.82 -19.50 11.69
CA GLY A 292 -7.33 -19.43 10.30
C GLY A 292 -5.81 -19.25 10.13
N GLY A 293 -5.04 -19.16 11.22
CA GLY A 293 -3.56 -19.13 11.20
C GLY A 293 -2.93 -17.83 10.69
N VAL A 294 -3.74 -16.81 10.39
CA VAL A 294 -3.27 -15.49 9.93
C VAL A 294 -3.20 -14.47 11.07
N ASN A 295 -4.16 -14.51 11.99
CA ASN A 295 -4.23 -13.53 13.08
C ASN A 295 -2.96 -13.52 13.94
N GLY A 296 -2.47 -12.34 14.27
CA GLY A 296 -1.26 -12.12 15.08
C GLY A 296 0.06 -12.40 14.36
N THR A 297 0.04 -12.73 13.07
CA THR A 297 1.27 -12.98 12.29
C THR A 297 1.77 -11.71 11.61
N ARG A 298 3.05 -11.69 11.22
CA ARG A 298 3.61 -10.64 10.36
C ARG A 298 3.65 -11.10 8.91
N ARG A 299 3.05 -10.35 7.99
CA ARG A 299 2.93 -10.72 6.57
C ARG A 299 3.56 -9.67 5.66
N GLN A 300 4.14 -10.14 4.56
CA GLN A 300 4.59 -9.27 3.48
C GLN A 300 3.38 -8.64 2.79
N VAL A 301 3.51 -7.36 2.45
CA VAL A 301 2.46 -6.57 1.80
C VAL A 301 3.03 -5.87 0.59
N LYS A 302 2.34 -6.01 -0.54
CA LYS A 302 2.61 -5.28 -1.78
C LYS A 302 1.59 -4.16 -1.94
N TYR A 303 2.05 -2.95 -2.13
CA TYR A 303 1.21 -1.86 -2.61
C TYR A 303 0.91 -2.05 -4.10
N ILE A 304 -0.37 -1.94 -4.48
CA ILE A 304 -0.83 -2.12 -5.87
C ILE A 304 -1.18 -0.78 -6.53
N GLY A 305 -1.72 0.17 -5.75
CA GLY A 305 -2.17 1.47 -6.26
C GLY A 305 -3.42 1.97 -5.57
N LYS A 306 -4.01 3.03 -6.11
CA LYS A 306 -5.39 3.42 -5.81
C LYS A 306 -6.26 3.08 -7.00
N LYS A 307 -7.51 2.67 -6.75
CA LYS A 307 -8.50 2.58 -7.82
C LYS A 307 -8.72 4.00 -8.39
N LYS A 308 -8.64 4.13 -9.71
CA LYS A 308 -8.95 5.39 -10.42
C LYS A 308 -10.44 5.67 -10.33
#